data_AF-A0A423SN22-F1
#
_entry.id   AF-A0A423SN22-F1
#
_cell.length_a   1.000
_cell.length_b   1.000
_cell.length_c   1.000
_cell.angle_alpha   90.00
_cell.angle_beta   90.00
_cell.angle_gamma   90.00
#
_symmetry.space_group_name_H-M   'P 1'
#
loop_
_entity.id
_entity.type
_entity.pdbx_description
1 polymer ?
#
loop_
_entity_poly.entity_id
_entity_poly.type
_entity_poly.pdbx_seq_one_letter_code
_entity_poly.pdbx_strand_id
1 'polypeptide(L)'
;MAVYAVLALGGVSAQCRRVLIESRLGLALAGVVVVAASAGTSVACVSYLGSATTVFVLEVLPFLALGVGVGNMFLLVQAWQREPRQEGESVEDHVGRVVGKSNTWDLCCIMQGEASAGAKEPNVSYVIFQQLIGPFIFKDIIRVAVLLMFTGAFFVSVAFTHKLDIGMERSAFVPEGSFLQKFLKQQDDFLGVGPPVYFVMTEGYNFSDFDEQNLVCRFSGCKDDSMLHVIYASSKKPEMTYLATEATSWISSYLTWLRDFVGSGFAIGACCRLDADGDFIDTSDIPWTRDDLPAAGRLHSGRPPPAPLPETPGGLPLR
;
A
#
# COMPACT_ATOMS: atom_id res chain seq x y z
N MET A 1 -9.62 14.72 -26.28
CA MET A 1 -9.69 15.95 -25.46
C MET A 1 -9.14 17.19 -26.16
N ALA A 2 -7.87 17.22 -26.58
CA ALA A 2 -7.29 18.41 -27.23
C ALA A 2 -8.04 18.87 -28.50
N VAL A 3 -8.46 17.93 -29.36
CA VAL A 3 -9.28 18.24 -30.56
C VAL A 3 -10.62 18.86 -30.18
N TYR A 4 -11.28 18.36 -29.13
CA TYR A 4 -12.53 18.95 -28.63
C TYR A 4 -12.31 20.37 -28.10
N ALA A 5 -11.25 20.60 -27.32
CA ALA A 5 -10.90 21.92 -26.81
C ALA A 5 -10.68 22.94 -27.94
N VAL A 6 -9.99 22.51 -28.99
CA VAL A 6 -9.76 23.30 -30.21
C VAL A 6 -11.08 23.64 -30.92
N LEU A 7 -11.95 22.65 -31.12
CA LEU A 7 -13.20 22.83 -31.86
C LEU A 7 -14.23 23.64 -31.08
N ALA A 8 -14.32 23.47 -29.77
CA ALA A 8 -15.27 24.19 -28.92
C ALA A 8 -14.93 25.69 -28.77
N LEU A 9 -13.65 26.08 -28.88
CA LEU A 9 -13.24 27.50 -28.91
C LEU A 9 -13.34 28.12 -30.33
N GLY A 10 -13.35 27.28 -31.36
CA GLY A 10 -13.25 27.71 -32.76
C GLY A 10 -14.50 28.40 -33.30
N GLY A 11 -15.67 28.17 -32.70
CA GLY A 11 -16.95 28.67 -33.20
C GLY A 11 -17.31 28.04 -34.56
N VAL A 12 -18.46 27.37 -34.65
CA VAL A 12 -18.90 26.78 -35.93
C VAL A 12 -19.58 27.89 -36.74
N SER A 13 -18.80 28.63 -37.54
CA SER A 13 -19.34 29.59 -38.51
C SER A 13 -19.76 28.85 -39.79
N ALA A 14 -20.90 29.24 -40.38
CA ALA A 14 -21.53 28.56 -41.52
C ALA A 14 -20.71 28.60 -42.84
N GLN A 15 -19.59 29.32 -42.87
CA GLN A 15 -18.67 29.38 -44.01
C GLN A 15 -17.34 28.67 -43.67
N CYS A 16 -17.18 27.42 -44.11
CA CYS A 16 -15.98 26.58 -43.93
C CYS A 16 -14.63 27.26 -44.26
N ARG A 17 -14.62 28.26 -45.16
CA ARG A 17 -13.39 28.94 -45.58
C ARG A 17 -12.90 30.01 -44.59
N ARG A 18 -13.78 30.55 -43.74
CA ARG A 18 -13.41 31.50 -42.67
C ARG A 18 -13.08 30.81 -41.35
N VAL A 19 -13.46 29.55 -41.18
CA VAL A 19 -13.19 28.76 -39.96
C VAL A 19 -11.69 28.70 -39.64
N LEU A 20 -10.79 28.58 -40.62
CA LEU A 20 -9.34 28.56 -40.38
C LEU A 20 -8.73 29.93 -39.98
N ILE A 21 -9.41 31.04 -40.30
CA ILE A 21 -8.92 32.40 -40.06
C ILE A 21 -9.57 32.99 -38.79
N GLU A 22 -10.83 32.63 -38.51
CA GLU A 22 -11.56 33.03 -37.30
C GLU A 22 -11.38 32.03 -36.14
N SER A 23 -10.90 30.81 -36.40
CA SER A 23 -10.65 29.84 -35.33
C SER A 23 -9.54 30.34 -34.42
N ARG A 24 -9.87 30.47 -33.14
CA ARG A 24 -8.93 30.73 -32.05
C ARG A 24 -8.06 29.49 -31.74
N LEU A 25 -7.66 28.77 -32.79
CA LEU A 25 -6.85 27.57 -32.75
C LEU A 25 -5.50 27.84 -32.09
N GLY A 26 -4.87 28.98 -32.39
CA GLY A 26 -3.60 29.38 -31.78
C GLY A 26 -3.73 29.57 -30.27
N LEU A 27 -4.85 30.12 -29.80
CA LEU A 27 -5.11 30.30 -28.37
C LEU A 27 -5.30 28.93 -27.69
N ALA A 28 -6.08 28.03 -28.29
CA ALA A 28 -6.31 26.67 -27.79
C ALA A 28 -5.01 25.86 -27.70
N LEU A 29 -4.17 25.91 -28.73
CA LEU A 29 -2.86 25.25 -28.75
C LEU A 29 -1.92 25.85 -27.71
N ALA A 30 -1.86 27.19 -27.60
CA ALA A 30 -1.07 27.86 -26.58
C ALA A 30 -1.49 27.46 -25.16
N GLY A 31 -2.80 27.35 -24.89
CA GLY A 31 -3.31 26.89 -23.60
C GLY A 31 -2.87 25.47 -23.25
N VAL A 32 -2.97 24.52 -24.20
CA VAL A 32 -2.51 23.14 -23.99
C VAL A 32 -1.00 23.08 -23.72
N VAL A 33 -0.21 23.88 -24.45
CA VAL A 33 1.25 23.98 -24.24
C VAL A 33 1.58 24.53 -22.84
N VAL A 34 0.87 25.57 -22.40
CA VAL A 34 1.08 26.17 -21.06
C VAL A 34 0.75 25.16 -19.96
N VAL A 35 -0.33 24.39 -20.09
CA VAL A 35 -0.70 23.36 -19.11
C VAL A 35 0.31 22.21 -19.08
N ALA A 36 0.80 21.78 -20.24
CA ALA A 36 1.84 20.76 -20.30
C ALA A 36 3.16 21.25 -19.68
N ALA A 37 3.54 22.50 -19.96
CA ALA A 37 4.74 23.11 -19.39
C ALA A 37 4.62 23.30 -17.87
N SER A 38 3.46 23.68 -17.35
CA SER A 38 3.25 23.81 -15.89
C SER A 38 3.29 22.46 -15.18
N ALA A 39 2.66 21.42 -15.73
CA ALA A 39 2.76 20.07 -15.19
C ALA A 39 4.20 19.54 -15.24
N GLY A 40 4.91 19.75 -16.35
CA GLY A 40 6.30 19.35 -16.51
C GLY A 40 7.26 20.07 -15.56
N THR A 41 7.10 21.38 -15.39
CA THR A 41 7.91 22.17 -14.45
C THR A 41 7.65 21.77 -13.00
N SER A 42 6.41 21.43 -12.64
CA SER A 42 6.08 20.90 -11.31
C SER A 42 6.80 19.58 -11.03
N VAL A 43 6.77 18.63 -11.97
CA VAL A 43 7.47 17.34 -11.83
C VAL A 43 8.99 17.56 -11.78
N ALA A 44 9.53 18.43 -12.63
CA ALA A 44 10.96 18.75 -12.65
C ALA A 44 11.43 19.38 -11.33
N CYS A 45 10.63 20.27 -10.73
CA CYS A 45 10.94 20.91 -9.44
C CYS A 45 10.97 19.87 -8.30
N VAL A 46 9.97 19.00 -8.21
CA VAL A 46 9.90 17.93 -7.22
C VAL A 46 11.06 16.93 -7.39
N SER A 47 11.41 16.63 -8.64
CA SER A 47 12.56 15.79 -8.97
C SER A 47 13.89 16.44 -8.59
N TYR A 48 14.03 17.77 -8.75
CA TYR A 48 15.24 18.51 -8.35
C TYR A 48 15.44 18.48 -6.82
N LEU A 49 14.36 18.43 -6.05
CA LEU A 49 14.39 18.29 -4.59
C LEU A 49 14.69 16.86 -4.11
N GLY A 50 14.95 15.92 -5.02
CA GLY A 50 15.36 14.55 -4.68
C GLY A 50 14.21 13.58 -4.42
N SER A 51 12.96 13.97 -4.67
CA SER A 51 11.81 13.09 -4.50
C SER A 51 11.64 12.16 -5.71
N ALA A 52 11.53 10.85 -5.46
CA ALA A 52 11.27 9.86 -6.50
C ALA A 52 9.86 10.05 -7.07
N THR A 53 9.75 10.36 -8.37
CA THR A 53 8.47 10.47 -9.07
C THR A 53 7.99 9.08 -9.49
N THR A 54 6.75 8.73 -9.14
CA THR A 54 6.15 7.43 -9.50
C THR A 54 5.51 7.46 -10.89
N VAL A 55 5.44 6.30 -11.53
CA VAL A 55 4.81 6.14 -12.86
C VAL A 55 3.33 6.54 -12.83
N PHE A 56 2.64 6.28 -11.72
CA PHE A 56 1.24 6.69 -11.52
C PHE A 56 1.05 8.21 -11.66
N VAL A 57 1.98 9.00 -11.12
CA VAL A 57 1.93 10.47 -11.25
C VAL A 57 2.08 10.87 -12.71
N LEU A 58 3.00 10.26 -13.45
CA LEU A 58 3.21 10.56 -14.87
C LEU A 58 2.00 10.19 -15.74
N GLU A 59 1.20 9.21 -15.33
CA GLU A 59 -0.01 8.82 -16.03
C GLU A 59 -1.21 9.71 -15.69
N VAL A 60 -1.47 9.97 -14.40
CA VAL A 60 -2.68 10.69 -13.96
C VAL A 60 -2.54 12.22 -14.07
N LEU A 61 -1.35 12.75 -13.80
CA LEU A 61 -1.10 14.19 -13.75
C LEU A 61 -1.44 14.90 -15.07
N PRO A 62 -1.08 14.40 -16.27
CA PRO A 62 -1.43 15.05 -17.53
C PRO A 62 -2.94 15.17 -17.73
N PHE A 63 -3.73 14.15 -17.35
CA PHE A 63 -5.18 14.19 -17.50
C PHE A 63 -5.82 15.18 -16.53
N LEU A 64 -5.37 15.20 -15.28
CA LEU A 64 -5.88 16.12 -14.27
C LEU A 64 -5.50 17.57 -14.62
N ALA A 65 -4.24 17.82 -14.96
CA ALA A 65 -3.75 19.13 -15.36
C ALA A 65 -4.48 19.65 -16.60
N LEU A 66 -4.67 18.82 -17.63
CA LEU A 66 -5.45 19.19 -18.81
C LEU A 66 -6.92 19.45 -18.48
N GLY A 67 -7.55 18.61 -17.66
CA GLY A 67 -8.95 18.79 -17.28
C GLY A 67 -9.22 20.13 -16.59
N VAL A 68 -8.41 20.45 -15.58
CA VAL A 68 -8.53 21.70 -14.81
C VAL A 68 -8.08 22.91 -15.64
N GLY A 69 -6.91 22.80 -16.28
CA GLY A 69 -6.28 23.90 -17.01
C GLY A 69 -7.09 24.34 -18.23
N VAL A 70 -7.61 23.39 -19.01
CA VAL A 70 -8.48 23.71 -20.15
C VAL A 70 -9.77 24.35 -19.65
N GLY A 71 -10.37 23.87 -18.56
CA GLY A 71 -11.57 24.47 -17.97
C GLY A 71 -11.40 25.96 -17.63
N ASN A 72 -10.32 26.30 -16.93
CA ASN A 72 -10.02 27.70 -16.56
C ASN A 72 -9.79 28.59 -17.78
N MET A 73 -9.08 28.07 -18.79
CA MET A 73 -8.86 28.79 -20.05
C MET A 73 -10.19 29.07 -20.78
N PHE A 74 -11.08 28.08 -20.86
CA PHE A 74 -12.39 28.24 -21.49
C PHE A 74 -13.24 29.29 -20.77
N LEU A 75 -13.24 29.28 -19.44
CA LEU A 75 -13.96 30.27 -18.64
C LEU A 75 -13.46 31.69 -18.92
N LEU A 76 -12.14 31.90 -18.95
CA LEU A 76 -11.55 33.22 -19.24
C LEU A 76 -11.87 33.72 -20.64
N VAL A 77 -11.76 32.84 -21.65
CA VAL A 77 -12.07 33.21 -23.05
C VAL A 77 -13.55 33.52 -23.22
N GLN A 78 -14.41 32.75 -22.55
CA GLN A 78 -15.85 32.99 -22.59
C GLN A 78 -16.23 34.26 -21.83
N ALA A 79 -15.57 34.58 -20.71
CA ALA A 79 -15.76 35.84 -19.99
C ALA A 79 -15.39 37.03 -20.87
N TRP A 80 -14.26 36.96 -21.58
CA TRP A 80 -13.84 37.97 -22.55
C TRP A 80 -14.82 38.15 -23.71
N GLN A 81 -15.40 37.07 -24.21
CA GLN A 81 -16.38 37.14 -25.29
C GLN A 81 -17.74 37.73 -24.85
N ARG A 82 -18.10 37.60 -23.57
CA ARG A 82 -19.41 38.04 -23.05
C ARG A 82 -19.46 39.51 -22.68
N GLU A 83 -18.33 40.10 -22.34
CA GLU A 83 -18.24 41.50 -21.91
C GLU A 83 -17.73 42.35 -23.08
N PRO A 84 -18.57 43.17 -23.73
CA PRO A 84 -18.08 44.09 -24.75
C PRO A 84 -17.19 45.18 -24.12
N ARG A 85 -16.27 45.71 -24.93
CA ARG A 85 -15.41 46.82 -24.55
C ARG A 85 -16.23 48.11 -24.42
N GLN A 86 -16.00 48.87 -23.34
CA GLN A 86 -16.70 50.14 -23.14
C GLN A 86 -16.10 51.26 -24.01
N GLU A 87 -16.90 52.27 -24.33
CA GLU A 87 -16.45 53.41 -25.15
C GLU A 87 -15.33 54.18 -24.41
N GLY A 88 -14.15 54.27 -25.03
CA GLY A 88 -12.97 54.95 -24.46
C GLY A 88 -12.08 54.09 -23.55
N GLU A 89 -12.45 52.84 -23.28
CA GLU A 89 -11.65 51.90 -22.48
C GLU A 89 -10.42 51.43 -23.27
N SER A 90 -9.24 51.31 -22.65
CA SER A 90 -8.04 50.74 -23.27
C SER A 90 -8.14 49.20 -23.40
N VAL A 91 -7.27 48.54 -24.18
CA VAL A 91 -7.29 47.06 -24.26
C VAL A 91 -6.84 46.48 -22.93
N GLU A 92 -5.83 47.08 -22.30
CA GLU A 92 -5.29 46.64 -21.02
C GLU A 92 -6.35 46.73 -19.91
N ASP A 93 -7.09 47.85 -19.85
CA ASP A 93 -8.15 48.04 -18.85
C ASP A 93 -9.31 47.05 -19.07
N HIS A 94 -9.65 46.78 -20.32
CA HIS A 94 -10.67 45.78 -20.65
C HIS A 94 -10.25 44.37 -20.20
N VAL A 95 -8.99 43.97 -20.45
CA VAL A 95 -8.45 42.68 -19.99
C VAL A 95 -8.44 42.62 -18.47
N GLY A 96 -7.93 43.67 -17.81
CA GLY A 96 -7.89 43.76 -16.36
C GLY A 96 -9.29 43.63 -15.72
N ARG A 97 -10.29 44.32 -16.28
CA ARG A 97 -11.67 44.27 -15.81
C ARG A 97 -12.32 42.90 -16.00
N VAL A 98 -12.16 42.28 -17.17
CA VAL A 98 -12.74 40.96 -17.45
C VAL A 98 -12.08 39.88 -16.58
N VAL A 99 -10.75 39.87 -16.51
CA VAL A 99 -10.00 38.90 -15.71
C VAL A 99 -10.27 39.10 -14.22
N GLY A 100 -10.35 40.34 -13.75
CA GLY A 100 -10.70 40.65 -12.35
C GLY A 100 -12.12 40.23 -11.98
N LYS A 101 -13.08 40.33 -12.90
CA LYS A 101 -14.45 39.83 -12.71
C LYS A 101 -14.54 38.30 -12.74
N SER A 102 -13.77 37.63 -13.59
CA SER A 102 -13.86 36.16 -13.75
C SER A 102 -13.02 35.38 -12.75
N ASN A 103 -11.91 35.95 -12.30
CA ASN A 103 -11.01 35.36 -11.31
C ASN A 103 -11.14 36.09 -9.98
N THR A 104 -12.30 35.93 -9.33
CA THR A 104 -12.40 36.13 -7.89
C THR A 104 -11.64 34.97 -7.24
N TRP A 105 -10.33 35.13 -7.06
CA TRP A 105 -9.50 34.10 -6.46
C TRP A 105 -9.87 33.93 -4.99
N ASP A 106 -10.44 32.78 -4.64
CA ASP A 106 -10.59 32.27 -3.27
C ASP A 106 -9.21 31.92 -2.65
N LEU A 107 -8.24 32.83 -2.71
CA LEU A 107 -6.94 32.68 -2.02
C LEU A 107 -6.87 33.51 -0.73
N CYS A 108 -7.91 34.26 -0.40
CA CYS A 108 -8.10 34.85 0.92
C CYS A 108 -9.61 35.03 1.20
N CYS A 109 -10.12 34.38 2.25
CA CYS A 109 -11.54 34.32 2.65
C CYS A 109 -12.21 35.65 3.05
N ILE A 110 -11.79 36.82 2.56
CA ILE A 110 -12.22 38.11 3.13
C ILE A 110 -12.93 39.05 2.14
N MET A 111 -12.96 38.79 0.84
CA MET A 111 -13.70 39.67 -0.09
C MET A 111 -14.47 38.86 -1.12
N GLN A 112 -15.72 38.53 -0.79
CA GLN A 112 -16.72 38.05 -1.76
C GLN A 112 -17.01 39.17 -2.77
N GLY A 113 -16.51 39.00 -3.99
CA GLY A 113 -17.03 39.70 -5.16
C GLY A 113 -18.13 38.85 -5.78
N GLU A 114 -19.36 39.35 -5.77
CA GLU A 114 -20.47 38.67 -6.45
C GLU A 114 -20.21 38.59 -7.96
N ALA A 115 -20.21 37.37 -8.49
CA ALA A 115 -20.19 37.14 -9.94
C ALA A 115 -21.55 37.56 -10.53
N SER A 116 -21.65 38.82 -10.96
CA SER A 116 -22.84 39.31 -11.65
C SER A 116 -22.92 38.75 -13.07
N ALA A 117 -24.05 38.10 -13.36
CA ALA A 117 -24.46 37.68 -14.68
C ALA A 117 -24.75 38.90 -15.59
N GLY A 118 -23.77 39.32 -16.38
CA GLY A 118 -23.94 40.26 -17.49
C GLY A 118 -24.08 39.52 -18.82
N ALA A 119 -25.22 39.67 -19.49
CA ALA A 119 -25.56 38.99 -20.75
C ALA A 119 -25.44 39.94 -21.95
N LYS A 120 -24.74 39.51 -23.03
CA LYS A 120 -25.27 39.37 -24.41
C LYS A 120 -24.18 38.99 -25.42
N GLU A 121 -24.25 37.77 -25.95
CA GLU A 121 -24.06 37.32 -27.35
C GLU A 121 -24.40 35.80 -27.36
N PRO A 122 -25.30 35.29 -28.22
CA PRO A 122 -25.88 33.95 -28.08
C PRO A 122 -24.97 32.87 -28.66
N ASN A 123 -24.12 32.30 -27.82
CA ASN A 123 -23.62 30.95 -28.09
C ASN A 123 -24.80 29.95 -27.96
N VAL A 124 -24.95 29.03 -28.91
CA VAL A 124 -26.05 28.04 -28.97
C VAL A 124 -26.23 27.31 -27.63
N SER A 125 -25.13 26.95 -26.97
CA SER A 125 -25.14 26.30 -25.65
C SER A 125 -25.75 27.17 -24.54
N TYR A 126 -25.49 28.48 -24.55
CA TYR A 126 -26.05 29.42 -23.58
C TYR A 126 -27.56 29.60 -23.79
N VAL A 127 -28.00 29.68 -25.05
CA VAL A 127 -29.43 29.78 -25.39
C VAL A 127 -30.18 28.52 -24.97
N ILE A 128 -29.64 27.34 -25.25
CA ILE A 128 -30.22 26.06 -24.79
C ILE A 128 -30.28 26.02 -23.26
N PHE A 129 -29.23 26.45 -22.58
CA PHE A 129 -29.20 26.47 -21.12
C PHE A 129 -30.27 27.40 -20.54
N GLN A 130 -30.37 28.63 -21.04
CA GLN A 130 -31.33 29.61 -20.53
C GLN A 130 -32.79 29.31 -20.93
N GLN A 131 -33.03 28.80 -22.14
CA GLN A 131 -34.39 28.64 -22.65
C GLN A 131 -34.98 27.25 -22.39
N LEU A 132 -34.16 26.21 -22.31
CA LEU A 132 -34.63 24.83 -22.15
C LEU A 132 -34.28 24.26 -20.79
N ILE A 133 -32.99 24.26 -20.42
CA ILE A 133 -32.50 23.53 -19.24
C ILE A 133 -32.87 24.25 -17.93
N GLY A 134 -32.58 25.54 -17.84
CA GLY A 134 -32.88 26.37 -16.67
C GLY A 134 -34.36 26.30 -16.25
N PRO A 135 -35.30 26.72 -17.11
CA PRO A 135 -36.73 26.70 -16.77
C PRO A 135 -37.28 25.28 -16.57
N PHE A 136 -36.62 24.23 -17.04
CA PHE A 136 -36.99 22.85 -16.74
C PHE A 136 -36.55 22.43 -15.33
N ILE A 137 -35.27 22.63 -14.97
CA ILE A 137 -34.72 22.23 -13.68
C ILE A 137 -35.36 22.99 -12.51
N PHE A 138 -35.69 24.27 -12.70
CA PHE A 138 -36.24 25.12 -11.65
C PHE A 138 -37.75 24.96 -11.39
N LYS A 139 -38.45 24.07 -12.10
CA LYS A 139 -39.85 23.74 -11.77
C LYS A 139 -39.92 23.07 -10.41
N ASP A 140 -40.90 23.44 -9.59
CA ASP A 140 -41.01 22.97 -8.20
C ASP A 140 -41.03 21.44 -8.08
N ILE A 141 -41.74 20.75 -9.00
CA ILE A 141 -41.80 19.28 -9.05
C ILE A 141 -40.42 18.67 -9.33
N ILE A 142 -39.69 19.23 -10.30
CA ILE A 142 -38.38 18.71 -10.72
C ILE A 142 -37.33 19.00 -9.65
N ARG A 143 -37.37 20.19 -9.03
CA ARG A 143 -36.47 20.54 -7.92
C ARG A 143 -36.59 19.54 -6.77
N VAL A 144 -37.82 19.22 -6.34
CA VAL A 144 -38.04 18.22 -5.28
C VAL A 144 -37.57 16.83 -5.72
N ALA A 145 -37.85 16.42 -6.97
CA ALA A 145 -37.41 15.13 -7.49
C ALA A 145 -35.87 14.99 -7.53
N VAL A 146 -35.15 16.03 -7.97
CA VAL A 146 -33.69 16.05 -8.00
C VAL A 146 -33.11 15.95 -6.60
N LEU A 147 -33.63 16.73 -5.64
CA LEU A 147 -33.18 16.66 -4.25
C LEU A 147 -33.40 15.27 -3.65
N LEU A 148 -34.58 14.68 -3.85
CA LEU A 148 -34.86 13.32 -3.38
C LEU A 148 -33.94 12.27 -4.04
N MET A 149 -33.63 12.42 -5.34
CA MET A 149 -32.73 11.52 -6.05
C MET A 149 -31.30 11.58 -5.46
N PHE A 150 -30.73 12.78 -5.31
CA PHE A 150 -29.36 12.93 -4.79
C PHE A 150 -29.25 12.53 -3.31
N THR A 151 -30.25 12.89 -2.49
CA THR A 151 -30.30 12.47 -1.08
C THR A 151 -30.46 10.95 -0.98
N GLY A 152 -31.33 10.34 -1.81
CA GLY A 152 -31.47 8.89 -1.88
C GLY A 152 -30.19 8.19 -2.31
N ALA A 153 -29.52 8.69 -3.35
CA ALA A 153 -28.23 8.17 -3.81
C ALA A 153 -27.16 8.26 -2.71
N PHE A 154 -27.11 9.37 -1.96
CA PHE A 154 -26.21 9.54 -0.83
C PHE A 154 -26.45 8.47 0.25
N PHE A 155 -27.70 8.28 0.68
CA PHE A 155 -28.02 7.26 1.69
C PHE A 155 -27.75 5.84 1.20
N VAL A 156 -28.00 5.55 -0.08
CA VAL A 156 -27.63 4.27 -0.70
C VAL A 156 -26.10 4.08 -0.65
N SER A 157 -25.31 5.07 -1.10
CA SER A 157 -23.85 4.97 -1.05
C SER A 157 -23.31 4.74 0.37
N VAL A 158 -23.84 5.45 1.36
CA VAL A 158 -23.47 5.26 2.78
C VAL A 158 -23.86 3.86 3.25
N ALA A 159 -25.06 3.38 2.92
CA ALA A 159 -25.51 2.04 3.28
C ALA A 159 -24.62 0.94 2.69
N PHE A 160 -24.08 1.12 1.47
CA PHE A 160 -23.22 0.13 0.82
C PHE A 160 -21.73 0.23 1.17
N THR A 161 -21.30 1.26 1.90
CA THR A 161 -19.88 1.44 2.24
C THR A 161 -19.31 0.27 3.05
N HIS A 162 -20.12 -0.43 3.87
CA HIS A 162 -19.67 -1.59 4.64
C HIS A 162 -19.36 -2.84 3.80
N LYS A 163 -19.83 -2.91 2.55
CA LYS A 163 -19.54 -4.03 1.63
C LYS A 163 -18.30 -3.77 0.77
N LEU A 164 -17.58 -2.69 1.04
CA LEU A 164 -16.35 -2.41 0.31
C LEU A 164 -15.26 -3.36 0.80
N ASP A 165 -14.84 -4.27 -0.07
CA ASP A 165 -13.72 -5.15 0.21
C ASP A 165 -12.45 -4.31 0.44
N ILE A 166 -11.78 -4.56 1.57
CA ILE A 166 -10.55 -3.85 1.94
C ILE A 166 -9.36 -4.66 1.41
N GLY A 167 -8.60 -4.03 0.52
CA GLY A 167 -7.41 -4.61 -0.07
C GLY A 167 -7.53 -4.75 -1.58
N MET A 168 -6.39 -4.90 -2.23
CA MET A 168 -6.33 -5.19 -3.66
C MET A 168 -5.80 -6.61 -3.84
N GLU A 169 -6.43 -7.34 -4.75
CA GLU A 169 -5.91 -8.63 -5.18
C GLU A 169 -4.58 -8.42 -5.91
N ARG A 170 -3.59 -9.26 -5.63
CA ARG A 170 -2.24 -9.13 -6.22
C ARG A 170 -2.27 -9.29 -7.74
N SER A 171 -3.23 -10.05 -8.26
CA SER A 171 -3.42 -10.27 -9.69
C SER A 171 -3.86 -9.01 -10.45
N ALA A 172 -4.44 -8.01 -9.78
CA ALA A 172 -4.93 -6.78 -10.41
C ALA A 172 -3.81 -5.88 -10.95
N PHE A 173 -2.59 -5.99 -10.40
CA PHE A 173 -1.42 -5.26 -10.88
C PHE A 173 -0.71 -5.94 -12.05
N VAL A 174 -1.12 -7.16 -12.39
CA VAL A 174 -0.47 -7.95 -13.43
C VAL A 174 -1.21 -7.72 -14.76
N PRO A 175 -0.51 -7.43 -15.87
CA PRO A 175 -1.13 -7.30 -17.18
C PRO A 175 -1.93 -8.55 -17.57
N GLU A 176 -3.08 -8.35 -18.21
CA GLU A 176 -3.94 -9.45 -18.69
C GLU A 176 -3.17 -10.36 -19.67
N GLY A 177 -3.28 -11.68 -19.47
CA GLY A 177 -2.61 -12.67 -20.32
C GLY A 177 -1.13 -12.92 -19.98
N SER A 178 -0.57 -12.24 -18.98
CA SER A 178 0.77 -12.53 -18.47
C SER A 178 0.87 -13.92 -17.84
N PHE A 179 2.04 -14.56 -17.96
CA PHE A 179 2.32 -15.84 -17.30
C PHE A 179 2.23 -15.73 -15.77
N LEU A 180 2.58 -14.57 -15.21
CA LEU A 180 2.60 -14.32 -13.78
C LEU A 180 1.18 -14.41 -13.17
N GLN A 181 0.16 -13.97 -13.91
CA GLN A 181 -1.23 -14.06 -13.47
C GLN A 181 -1.65 -15.53 -13.28
N LYS A 182 -1.25 -16.41 -14.23
CA LYS A 182 -1.50 -17.85 -14.13
C LYS A 182 -0.72 -18.49 -12.99
N PHE A 183 0.53 -18.10 -12.81
CA PHE A 183 1.37 -18.58 -11.72
C PHE A 183 0.78 -18.24 -10.35
N LEU A 184 0.40 -16.97 -10.12
CA LEU A 184 -0.20 -16.54 -8.85
C LEU A 184 -1.49 -17.29 -8.56
N LYS A 185 -2.35 -17.48 -9.57
CA LYS A 185 -3.56 -18.27 -9.42
C LYS A 185 -3.27 -19.73 -9.05
N GLN A 186 -2.29 -20.36 -9.70
CA GLN A 186 -1.87 -21.72 -9.35
C GLN A 186 -1.25 -21.81 -7.96
N GLN A 187 -0.52 -20.77 -7.54
CA GLN A 187 0.00 -20.69 -6.20
C GLN A 187 -1.14 -20.63 -5.17
N ASP A 188 -2.16 -19.80 -5.39
CA ASP A 188 -3.30 -19.70 -4.47
C ASP A 188 -4.17 -20.98 -4.46
N ASP A 189 -4.34 -21.63 -5.62
CA ASP A 189 -5.18 -22.84 -5.76
C ASP A 189 -4.49 -24.12 -5.24
N PHE A 190 -3.16 -24.25 -5.37
CA PHE A 190 -2.43 -25.50 -5.10
C PHE A 190 -1.42 -25.43 -3.94
N LEU A 191 -0.97 -24.24 -3.52
CA LEU A 191 0.03 -24.16 -2.46
C LEU A 191 -0.62 -24.38 -1.09
N GLY A 192 -0.33 -25.52 -0.48
CA GLY A 192 -0.84 -25.88 0.86
C GLY A 192 -0.11 -25.22 2.04
N VAL A 193 0.83 -24.30 1.78
CA VAL A 193 1.63 -23.63 2.81
C VAL A 193 1.67 -22.12 2.58
N GLY A 194 1.61 -21.36 3.67
CA GLY A 194 1.76 -19.90 3.62
C GLY A 194 3.23 -19.46 3.53
N PRO A 195 3.47 -18.14 3.42
CA PRO A 195 4.81 -17.57 3.56
C PRO A 195 5.45 -17.92 4.93
N PRO A 196 6.77 -18.11 4.99
CA PRO A 196 7.45 -18.36 6.26
C PRO A 196 7.44 -17.11 7.13
N VAL A 197 7.28 -17.30 8.45
CA VAL A 197 7.33 -16.25 9.46
C VAL A 197 8.52 -16.50 10.37
N TYR A 198 9.28 -15.46 10.67
CA TYR A 198 10.44 -15.51 11.54
C TYR A 198 10.16 -14.74 12.82
N PHE A 199 10.17 -15.43 13.96
CA PHE A 199 10.11 -14.83 15.27
C PHE A 199 11.52 -14.47 15.72
N VAL A 200 11.90 -13.20 15.57
CA VAL A 200 13.26 -12.72 15.82
C VAL A 200 13.38 -12.21 17.25
N MET A 201 14.33 -12.76 18.00
CA MET A 201 14.73 -12.22 19.30
C MET A 201 15.79 -11.16 19.10
N THR A 202 15.57 -9.97 19.67
CA THR A 202 16.54 -8.87 19.63
C THR A 202 17.71 -9.09 20.59
N GLU A 203 18.75 -8.28 20.47
CA GLU A 203 19.89 -8.29 21.38
C GLU A 203 19.47 -7.98 22.83
N GLY A 204 20.28 -8.46 23.80
CA GLY A 204 20.04 -8.24 25.24
C GLY A 204 19.50 -9.46 26.00
N TYR A 205 19.37 -10.62 25.34
CA TYR A 205 18.93 -11.86 25.97
C TYR A 205 20.12 -12.78 26.31
N ASN A 206 20.19 -13.28 27.54
CA ASN A 206 21.27 -14.11 28.03
C ASN A 206 20.93 -15.60 27.87
N PHE A 207 21.26 -16.15 26.70
CA PHE A 207 21.10 -17.58 26.43
C PHE A 207 22.02 -18.49 27.26
N SER A 208 22.98 -17.97 28.01
CA SER A 208 23.82 -18.78 28.89
C SER A 208 23.14 -19.11 30.22
N ASP A 209 22.15 -18.31 30.65
CA ASP A 209 21.42 -18.56 31.89
C ASP A 209 20.31 -19.60 31.71
N PHE A 210 20.16 -20.48 32.70
CA PHE A 210 19.20 -21.59 32.62
C PHE A 210 17.76 -21.12 32.79
N ASP A 211 17.52 -20.16 33.68
CA ASP A 211 16.18 -19.61 33.91
C ASP A 211 15.69 -18.83 32.68
N GLU A 212 16.59 -18.10 32.02
CA GLU A 212 16.31 -17.50 30.72
C GLU A 212 16.05 -18.58 29.65
N GLN A 213 16.92 -19.59 29.48
CA GLN A 213 16.68 -20.67 28.51
C GLN A 213 15.28 -21.31 28.66
N ASN A 214 14.79 -21.49 29.88
CA ASN A 214 13.47 -22.05 30.19
C ASN A 214 12.28 -21.24 29.65
N LEU A 215 12.47 -19.94 29.42
CA LEU A 215 11.45 -19.05 28.83
C LEU A 215 11.40 -19.15 27.29
N VAL A 216 12.41 -19.75 26.65
CA VAL A 216 12.45 -19.93 25.19
C VAL A 216 12.22 -21.39 24.81
N CYS A 217 12.86 -22.33 25.50
CA CYS A 217 12.91 -23.74 25.10
C CYS A 217 11.55 -24.47 25.16
N ARG A 218 11.44 -25.56 24.40
CA ARG A 218 10.28 -26.47 24.43
C ARG A 218 10.78 -27.90 24.64
N PHE A 219 11.15 -28.19 25.87
CA PHE A 219 11.68 -29.48 26.31
C PHE A 219 11.13 -29.83 27.69
N SER A 220 11.33 -31.06 28.13
CA SER A 220 10.95 -31.46 29.49
C SER A 220 11.73 -30.62 30.51
N GLY A 221 11.04 -29.80 31.30
CA GLY A 221 11.64 -28.88 32.27
C GLY A 221 11.57 -27.39 31.88
N CYS A 222 11.23 -27.07 30.63
CA CYS A 222 10.96 -25.69 30.21
C CYS A 222 9.57 -25.24 30.68
N LYS A 223 9.35 -23.93 30.70
CA LYS A 223 8.06 -23.35 31.16
C LYS A 223 6.95 -23.56 30.12
N ASP A 224 5.72 -23.80 30.56
CA ASP A 224 4.57 -24.05 29.67
C ASP A 224 4.13 -22.80 28.87
N ASP A 225 4.56 -21.60 29.28
CA ASP A 225 4.36 -20.35 28.56
C ASP A 225 5.63 -19.87 27.85
N SER A 226 6.60 -20.77 27.64
CA SER A 226 7.80 -20.44 26.87
C SER A 226 7.46 -20.05 25.43
N MET A 227 8.30 -19.24 24.81
CA MET A 227 8.10 -18.73 23.45
C MET A 227 7.80 -19.85 22.45
N LEU A 228 8.61 -20.92 22.44
CA LEU A 228 8.41 -22.04 21.52
C LEU A 228 7.20 -22.89 21.86
N HIS A 229 6.81 -22.97 23.14
CA HIS A 229 5.59 -23.64 23.54
C HIS A 229 4.34 -22.87 23.08
N VAL A 230 4.32 -21.53 23.22
CA VAL A 230 3.24 -20.67 22.73
C VAL A 230 3.11 -20.76 21.20
N ILE A 231 4.24 -20.76 20.48
CA ILE A 231 4.23 -20.90 19.02
C ILE A 231 3.67 -22.27 18.60
N TYR A 232 4.11 -23.34 19.27
CA TYR A 232 3.57 -24.68 19.03
C TYR A 232 2.07 -24.78 19.36
N ALA A 233 1.64 -24.25 20.50
CA ALA A 233 0.24 -24.24 20.88
C ALA A 233 -0.61 -23.44 19.87
N SER A 234 -0.05 -22.36 19.32
CA SER A 234 -0.66 -21.54 18.27
C SER A 234 -0.75 -22.30 16.94
N SER A 235 0.25 -23.12 16.59
CA SER A 235 0.25 -23.90 15.35
C SER A 235 -0.77 -25.05 15.34
N LYS A 236 -1.32 -25.40 16.51
CA LYS A 236 -2.44 -26.35 16.62
C LYS A 236 -3.80 -25.75 16.25
N LYS A 237 -3.90 -24.42 16.12
CA LYS A 237 -5.13 -23.69 15.79
C LYS A 237 -4.95 -22.78 14.57
N PRO A 238 -4.59 -23.33 13.40
CA PRO A 238 -4.26 -22.55 12.20
C PRO A 238 -5.42 -21.67 11.71
N GLU A 239 -6.67 -22.06 11.97
CA GLU A 239 -7.87 -21.29 11.56
C GLU A 239 -7.95 -19.90 12.20
N MET A 240 -7.33 -19.71 13.37
CA MET A 240 -7.37 -18.45 14.12
C MET A 240 -6.02 -17.72 14.09
N THR A 241 -4.92 -18.46 14.18
CA THR A 241 -3.56 -17.89 14.31
C THR A 241 -2.87 -17.73 12.97
N TYR A 242 -3.42 -18.32 11.90
CA TYR A 242 -2.80 -18.39 10.57
C TYR A 242 -1.41 -19.04 10.57
N LEU A 243 -1.09 -19.81 11.62
CA LEU A 243 0.15 -20.54 11.76
C LEU A 243 -0.13 -22.04 11.61
N ALA A 244 0.38 -22.65 10.54
CA ALA A 244 0.13 -24.06 10.22
C ALA A 244 1.22 -25.02 10.74
N THR A 245 2.43 -24.52 10.95
CA THR A 245 3.59 -25.33 11.32
C THR A 245 4.24 -24.82 12.60
N GLU A 246 4.89 -25.72 13.33
CA GLU A 246 5.66 -25.34 14.51
C GLU A 246 6.95 -24.58 14.13
N ALA A 247 7.49 -23.79 15.05
CA ALA A 247 8.76 -23.12 14.83
C ALA A 247 9.93 -24.10 14.95
N THR A 248 10.86 -24.00 14.00
CA THR A 248 12.19 -24.59 14.15
C THR A 248 13.01 -23.74 15.13
N SER A 249 13.73 -24.39 16.03
CA SER A 249 14.50 -23.72 17.07
C SER A 249 15.91 -24.27 17.14
N TRP A 250 16.89 -23.36 17.02
CA TRP A 250 18.30 -23.71 17.16
C TRP A 250 18.63 -24.12 18.60
N ILE A 251 18.07 -23.46 19.61
CA ILE A 251 18.37 -23.75 21.02
C ILE A 251 17.83 -25.12 21.43
N SER A 252 16.62 -25.49 20.96
CA SER A 252 16.06 -26.82 21.21
C SER A 252 16.92 -27.93 20.57
N SER A 253 17.42 -27.69 19.35
CA SER A 253 18.33 -28.61 18.66
C SER A 253 19.68 -28.70 19.38
N TYR A 254 20.23 -27.58 19.82
CA TYR A 254 21.48 -27.51 20.58
C TYR A 254 21.41 -28.28 21.91
N LEU A 255 20.35 -28.06 22.70
CA LEU A 255 20.15 -28.77 23.96
C LEU A 255 19.90 -30.27 23.75
N THR A 256 19.22 -30.64 22.67
CA THR A 256 19.04 -32.05 22.29
C THR A 256 20.36 -32.70 21.88
N TRP A 257 21.22 -31.98 21.15
CA TRP A 257 22.55 -32.42 20.75
C TRP A 257 23.49 -32.59 21.95
N LEU A 258 23.39 -31.73 22.97
CA LEU A 258 24.15 -31.86 24.22
C LEU A 258 23.67 -33.01 25.13
N ARG A 259 22.48 -33.57 24.91
CA ARG A 259 21.95 -34.62 25.78
C ARG A 259 22.64 -35.96 25.50
N ASP A 260 23.29 -36.50 26.52
CA ASP A 260 23.81 -37.86 26.52
C ASP A 260 22.70 -38.87 26.85
N PHE A 261 22.58 -39.91 26.04
CA PHE A 261 21.62 -41.01 26.20
C PHE A 261 22.30 -42.34 26.56
N VAL A 262 23.61 -42.35 26.80
CA VAL A 262 24.39 -43.53 27.18
C VAL A 262 23.76 -44.18 28.44
N GLY A 263 23.35 -45.45 28.31
CA GLY A 263 22.72 -46.23 29.38
C GLY A 263 21.18 -46.25 29.40
N SER A 264 20.51 -45.48 28.53
CA SER A 264 19.03 -45.39 28.50
C SER A 264 18.32 -46.51 27.71
N GLY A 265 19.05 -47.49 27.16
CA GLY A 265 18.50 -48.58 26.36
C GLY A 265 18.04 -48.18 24.94
N PHE A 266 18.09 -46.89 24.59
CA PHE A 266 17.86 -46.39 23.24
C PHE A 266 19.17 -46.32 22.44
N ALA A 267 19.13 -46.71 21.17
CA ALA A 267 20.29 -46.83 20.27
C ALA A 267 20.85 -45.49 19.74
N ILE A 268 20.65 -44.39 20.48
CA ILE A 268 21.16 -43.07 20.13
C ILE A 268 22.33 -42.79 21.07
N GLY A 269 23.57 -42.86 20.57
CA GLY A 269 24.75 -42.55 21.37
C GLY A 269 24.88 -41.06 21.70
N ALA A 270 25.80 -40.69 22.60
CA ALA A 270 26.15 -39.29 22.88
C ALA A 270 26.63 -38.58 21.59
N CYS A 271 26.10 -37.39 21.29
CA CYS A 271 26.51 -36.57 20.14
C CYS A 271 27.64 -35.59 20.48
N CYS A 272 27.67 -35.05 21.70
CA CYS A 272 28.77 -34.20 22.16
C CYS A 272 29.80 -35.07 22.91
N ARG A 273 30.98 -35.28 22.31
CA ARG A 273 32.06 -36.11 22.89
C ARG A 273 33.36 -35.33 22.92
N LEU A 274 34.11 -35.54 24.00
CA LEU A 274 35.46 -35.03 24.15
C LEU A 274 36.43 -36.21 24.31
N ASP A 275 37.64 -36.06 23.77
CA ASP A 275 38.75 -36.98 24.01
C ASP A 275 39.26 -36.84 25.46
N ALA A 276 40.12 -37.76 25.90
CA ALA A 276 40.78 -37.73 27.19
C ALA A 276 41.56 -36.43 27.42
N ASP A 277 42.04 -35.79 26.35
CA ASP A 277 42.74 -34.50 26.37
C ASP A 277 41.79 -33.28 26.36
N GLY A 278 40.46 -33.50 26.26
CA GLY A 278 39.44 -32.45 26.28
C GLY A 278 39.06 -31.88 24.91
N ASP A 279 39.63 -32.40 23.82
CA ASP A 279 39.33 -31.98 22.45
C ASP A 279 38.02 -32.60 21.93
N PHE A 280 37.22 -31.83 21.19
CA PHE A 280 35.95 -32.32 20.63
C PHE A 280 36.17 -33.38 19.56
N ILE A 281 35.45 -34.49 19.67
CA ILE A 281 35.48 -35.60 18.71
C ILE A 281 34.35 -35.42 17.70
N ASP A 282 34.71 -35.13 16.44
CA ASP A 282 33.74 -35.08 15.35
C ASP A 282 33.17 -36.48 15.06
N THR A 283 31.84 -36.59 15.10
CA THR A 283 31.13 -37.85 14.88
C THR A 283 31.12 -38.27 13.41
N SER A 284 31.44 -37.35 12.48
CA SER A 284 31.56 -37.63 11.05
C SER A 284 32.86 -38.31 10.65
N ASP A 285 33.90 -38.23 11.50
CA ASP A 285 35.23 -38.81 11.26
C ASP A 285 35.39 -40.23 11.85
N ILE A 286 34.38 -40.74 12.55
CA ILE A 286 34.45 -42.07 13.20
C ILE A 286 34.04 -43.16 12.19
N PRO A 287 34.92 -44.11 11.83
CA PRO A 287 34.52 -45.28 11.07
C PRO A 287 33.51 -46.07 11.91
N TRP A 288 32.37 -46.47 11.34
CA TRP A 288 31.34 -47.26 12.02
C TRP A 288 31.78 -48.72 12.29
N THR A 289 33.03 -48.95 12.69
CA THR A 289 33.55 -50.21 13.19
C THR A 289 33.36 -50.26 14.71
N ARG A 290 32.60 -51.26 15.14
CA ARG A 290 32.21 -51.51 16.54
C ARG A 290 33.41 -51.70 17.50
N ASP A 291 34.61 -51.85 16.95
CA ASP A 291 35.84 -52.18 17.66
C ASP A 291 36.74 -50.96 17.99
N ASP A 292 36.48 -49.79 17.37
CA ASP A 292 37.28 -48.55 17.59
C ASP A 292 36.61 -47.55 18.54
N LEU A 293 35.41 -47.86 19.03
CA LEU A 293 34.79 -47.08 20.10
C LEU A 293 35.64 -47.28 21.36
N PRO A 294 36.21 -46.21 21.96
CA PRO A 294 36.87 -46.33 23.25
C PRO A 294 35.90 -47.02 24.19
N ALA A 295 36.34 -48.12 24.81
CA ALA A 295 35.53 -48.89 25.74
C ALA A 295 34.74 -47.92 26.64
N ALA A 296 33.43 -48.16 26.81
CA ALA A 296 32.44 -47.24 27.39
C ALA A 296 32.80 -46.57 28.74
N GLY A 297 33.93 -46.91 29.36
CA GLY A 297 34.52 -46.26 30.53
C GLY A 297 35.65 -45.24 30.27
N ARG A 298 36.03 -44.91 29.02
CA ARG A 298 37.03 -43.84 28.72
C ARG A 298 36.45 -42.57 28.11
N LEU A 299 35.20 -42.60 27.68
CA LEU A 299 34.54 -41.41 27.15
C LEU A 299 33.99 -40.61 28.33
N HIS A 300 34.61 -39.47 28.62
CA HIS A 300 34.04 -38.52 29.57
C HIS A 300 32.88 -37.81 28.87
N SER A 301 31.71 -37.75 29.50
CA SER A 301 30.53 -37.05 28.95
C SER A 301 30.71 -35.53 28.81
N GLY A 302 31.93 -35.00 29.03
CA GLY A 302 32.29 -33.58 29.03
C GLY A 302 31.52 -32.74 30.04
N ARG A 303 30.57 -33.34 30.78
CA ARG A 303 29.65 -32.65 31.67
C ARG A 303 30.25 -32.67 33.08
N PRO A 304 30.39 -31.51 33.75
CA PRO A 304 30.67 -31.51 35.18
C PRO A 304 29.56 -32.28 35.92
N PRO A 305 29.89 -33.01 37.00
CA PRO A 305 28.87 -33.70 37.78
C PRO A 305 27.77 -32.71 38.19
N PRO A 306 26.48 -33.11 38.13
CA PRO A 306 25.40 -32.22 38.53
C PRO A 306 25.67 -31.72 39.96
N ALA A 307 25.46 -30.43 40.20
CA ALA A 307 25.52 -29.88 41.55
C ALA A 307 24.58 -30.69 42.44
N PRO A 308 25.00 -31.07 43.67
CA PRO A 308 24.16 -31.84 44.56
C PRO A 308 22.84 -31.10 44.79
N LEU A 309 21.72 -31.79 44.51
CA LEU A 309 20.39 -31.26 44.80
C LEU A 309 20.33 -30.95 46.31
N PRO A 310 19.75 -29.80 46.71
CA PRO A 310 19.50 -29.54 48.12
C PRO A 310 18.64 -30.69 48.68
N GLU A 311 19.12 -31.32 49.75
CA GLU A 311 18.40 -32.38 50.45
C GLU A 311 17.01 -31.85 50.86
N THR A 312 15.97 -32.36 50.21
CA THR A 312 14.59 -32.13 50.64
C THR A 312 14.30 -33.12 51.76
N PRO A 313 14.02 -32.67 53.00
CA PRO A 313 13.68 -33.57 54.08
C PRO A 313 12.25 -34.04 53.91
N GLY A 314 12.06 -35.26 53.38
CA GLY A 314 10.75 -35.91 53.35
C GLY A 314 10.51 -36.72 52.08
N GLY A 315 11.07 -37.93 52.03
CA GLY A 315 10.71 -38.91 51.02
C GLY A 315 9.27 -39.40 51.22
N LEU A 316 8.41 -39.16 50.24
CA LEU A 316 7.17 -39.91 50.03
C LEU A 316 7.48 -41.06 49.05
N PRO A 317 7.14 -42.32 49.36
CA PRO A 317 7.40 -43.45 48.48
C PRO A 317 6.47 -43.39 47.27
N LEU A 318 7.04 -43.37 46.07
CA LEU A 318 6.32 -43.54 44.82
C LEU A 318 5.84 -45.00 44.69
N ARG A 319 4.56 -45.17 44.37
CA ARG A 319 3.90 -46.44 44.04
C ARG A 319 3.87 -46.62 42.53
#